data_AF-A0AAE1UW41-F1
#
_entry.id   AF-A0AAE1UW41-F1
#
_cell.length_a   1.000
_cell.length_b   1.000
_cell.length_c   1.000
_cell.angle_alpha   90.00
_cell.angle_beta   90.00
_cell.angle_gamma   90.00
#
_symmetry.space_group_name_H-M   'P 1'
#
loop_
_entity.id
_entity.type
_entity.pdbx_description
1 polymer ?
#
loop_
_entity_poly.entity_id
_entity_poly.type
_entity_poly.pdbx_seq_one_letter_code
_entity_poly.pdbx_strand_id
1 'polypeptide(L)'
;MKLPIFLWKVNIIEMARDFATNYLMESLKKRMDQNVAEQVSHALEMPVHWRMERLEARWFVEVYHKKENMDPLRLELAKLDYNMVQATYLEETNVKVKDIQDTVLNTEVV
;
A
#
# COMPACT_ATOMS: atom_id res chain seq x y z
N MET A 1 -21.58 33.48 19.01
CA MET A 1 -21.22 32.07 19.25
C MET A 1 -20.15 31.70 18.22
N LYS A 2 -18.87 31.57 18.59
CA LYS A 2 -17.82 31.15 17.65
C LYS A 2 -17.83 29.62 17.61
N LEU A 3 -18.21 29.02 16.47
CA LEU A 3 -18.03 27.59 16.26
C LEU A 3 -16.54 27.24 16.40
N PRO A 4 -16.19 26.18 17.15
CA PRO A 4 -14.79 25.82 17.35
C PRO A 4 -14.16 25.38 16.02
N ILE A 5 -13.04 26.03 15.67
CA ILE A 5 -12.25 25.86 14.44
C ILE A 5 -11.95 24.37 14.13
N PHE A 6 -11.90 23.53 15.16
CA PHE A 6 -11.68 22.08 15.05
C PHE A 6 -12.81 21.36 14.31
N LEU A 7 -14.08 21.69 14.56
CA LEU A 7 -15.23 21.08 13.88
C LEU A 7 -15.29 21.51 12.41
N TRP A 8 -14.89 22.75 12.11
CA TRP A 8 -14.84 23.24 10.73
C TRP A 8 -13.75 22.55 9.91
N LYS A 9 -12.58 22.27 10.51
CA LYS A 9 -11.50 21.53 9.84
C LYS A 9 -11.87 20.09 9.49
N VAL A 10 -12.51 19.36 10.41
CA VAL A 10 -12.95 17.98 10.14
C VAL A 10 -13.96 17.95 8.98
N ASN A 11 -14.89 18.90 8.97
CA ASN A 11 -15.90 19.01 7.92
C ASN A 11 -15.28 19.25 6.53
N ILE A 12 -14.23 20.07 6.41
CA ILE A 12 -13.56 20.33 5.12
C ILE A 12 -12.87 19.07 4.58
N ILE A 13 -12.20 18.29 5.43
CA ILE A 13 -11.51 17.06 5.00
C ILE A 13 -12.52 16.02 4.52
N GLU A 14 -13.63 15.86 5.23
CA GLU A 14 -14.73 14.98 4.82
C GLU A 14 -15.33 15.41 3.48
N MET A 15 -15.65 16.71 3.32
CA MET A 15 -16.17 17.24 2.05
C MET A 15 -15.16 17.06 0.90
N ALA A 16 -13.87 17.29 1.14
CA ALA A 16 -12.84 17.10 0.13
C ALA A 16 -12.70 15.63 -0.28
N ARG A 17 -12.76 14.70 0.69
CA ARG A 17 -12.77 13.26 0.43
C ARG A 17 -13.97 12.88 -0.41
N ASP A 18 -15.18 13.27 0.00
CA ASP A 18 -16.41 12.88 -0.68
C ASP A 18 -16.45 13.47 -2.10
N PHE A 19 -16.00 14.72 -2.28
CA PHE A 19 -15.83 15.33 -3.60
C PHE A 19 -14.85 14.54 -4.48
N ALA A 20 -13.66 14.22 -3.96
CA ALA A 20 -12.63 13.50 -4.70
C ALA A 20 -13.10 12.08 -5.07
N THR A 21 -13.71 11.34 -4.13
CA THR A 21 -14.26 10.01 -4.36
C THR A 21 -15.29 10.01 -5.49
N ASN A 22 -16.26 10.93 -5.44
CA ASN A 22 -17.29 11.03 -6.48
C ASN A 22 -16.69 11.37 -7.85
N TYR A 23 -15.76 12.33 -7.90
CA TYR A 23 -15.09 12.71 -9.14
C TYR A 23 -14.29 11.55 -9.74
N LEU A 24 -13.54 10.83 -8.91
CA LEU A 24 -12.72 9.69 -9.32
C LEU A 24 -13.57 8.51 -9.82
N MET A 25 -14.68 8.19 -9.15
CA MET A 25 -15.63 7.16 -9.60
C MET A 25 -16.23 7.49 -10.97
N GLU A 26 -16.61 8.75 -11.20
CA GLU A 26 -17.10 9.18 -12.52
C GLU A 26 -15.98 9.19 -13.58
N SER A 27 -14.73 9.45 -13.18
CA SER A 27 -13.59 9.42 -14.10
C SER A 27 -13.29 8.02 -14.63
N LEU A 28 -13.44 6.98 -13.79
CA LEU A 28 -13.26 5.58 -14.19
C LEU A 28 -14.27 5.11 -15.24
N LYS A 29 -15.45 5.75 -15.30
CA LYS A 29 -16.46 5.45 -16.33
C LYS A 29 -16.07 6.01 -17.71
N LYS A 30 -15.11 6.92 -17.77
CA LYS A 30 -14.63 7.56 -19.00
C LYS A 30 -13.38 6.82 -19.50
N ARG A 31 -13.03 7.00 -20.78
CA ARG A 31 -11.75 6.52 -21.29
C ARG A 31 -10.62 7.32 -20.65
N MET A 32 -9.70 6.62 -20.00
CA MET A 32 -8.48 7.16 -19.42
C MET A 32 -7.33 6.18 -19.62
N ASP A 33 -6.10 6.63 -19.37
CA ASP A 33 -4.94 5.75 -19.40
C ASP A 33 -5.08 4.59 -18.39
N GLN A 34 -4.67 3.39 -18.81
CA GLN A 34 -4.86 2.17 -18.01
C GLN A 34 -4.07 2.20 -16.71
N ASN A 35 -2.86 2.76 -16.71
CA ASN A 35 -2.04 2.90 -15.51
C ASN A 35 -2.69 3.89 -14.53
N VAL A 36 -3.25 4.99 -15.04
CA VAL A 36 -4.02 5.93 -14.21
C VAL A 36 -5.30 5.28 -13.67
N ALA A 37 -6.03 4.50 -14.47
CA ALA A 37 -7.24 3.79 -14.03
C ALA A 37 -6.95 2.78 -12.89
N GLU A 38 -5.82 2.07 -12.99
CA GLU A 38 -5.34 1.14 -11.96
C GLU A 38 -5.05 1.89 -10.65
N GLN A 39 -4.36 3.04 -10.72
CA GLN A 39 -4.08 3.89 -9.55
C GLN A 39 -5.34 4.47 -8.92
N VAL A 40 -6.30 4.94 -9.73
CA VAL A 40 -7.57 5.48 -9.23
C VAL A 40 -8.39 4.40 -8.54
N SER A 41 -8.51 3.21 -9.15
CA SER A 41 -9.22 2.08 -8.55
C SER A 41 -8.60 1.67 -7.21
N HIS A 42 -7.27 1.61 -7.17
CA HIS A 42 -6.51 1.30 -5.97
C HIS A 42 -6.72 2.34 -4.85
N ALA A 43 -6.71 3.63 -5.18
CA ALA A 43 -6.97 4.70 -4.20
C ALA A 43 -8.41 4.70 -3.66
N LEU A 44 -9.39 4.30 -4.49
CA LEU A 44 -10.79 4.19 -4.11
C LEU A 44 -11.09 2.97 -3.22
N GLU A 45 -10.35 1.87 -3.38
CA GLU A 45 -10.44 0.70 -2.50
C GLU A 45 -10.00 1.05 -1.07
N MET A 46 -8.83 1.69 -0.96
CA MET A 46 -8.31 2.16 0.32
C MET A 46 -7.34 3.33 0.08
N PRO A 47 -7.50 4.46 0.78
CA PRO A 47 -6.55 5.55 0.72
C PRO A 47 -5.15 5.14 1.18
N VAL A 48 -4.10 5.70 0.56
CA VAL A 48 -2.69 5.39 0.86
C VAL A 48 -2.36 5.52 2.36
N HIS A 49 -2.93 6.51 3.04
CA HIS A 49 -2.67 6.75 4.47
C HIS A 49 -3.26 5.68 5.42
N TRP A 50 -4.07 4.75 4.92
CA TRP A 50 -4.58 3.60 5.68
C TRP A 50 -3.88 2.30 5.31
N ARG A 51 -3.05 2.30 4.27
CA ARG A 51 -2.33 1.12 3.80
C ARG A 51 -1.02 0.97 4.57
N MET A 52 -0.62 -0.28 4.82
CA MET A 52 0.71 -0.56 5.39
C MET A 52 1.77 -0.39 4.30
N GLU A 53 2.67 0.58 4.49
CA GLU A 53 3.70 0.96 3.51
C GLU A 53 4.50 -0.24 2.98
N ARG A 54 4.88 -1.19 3.85
CA ARG A 54 5.68 -2.36 3.47
C ARG A 54 4.92 -3.37 2.61
N LEU A 55 3.61 -3.53 2.83
CA LEU A 55 2.78 -4.39 1.99
C LEU A 55 2.52 -3.74 0.62
N GLU A 56 2.39 -2.42 0.61
CA GLU A 56 2.09 -1.63 -0.59
C GLU A 56 3.31 -1.39 -1.50
N ALA A 57 4.52 -1.54 -0.96
CA ALA A 57 5.77 -1.31 -1.68
C ALA A 57 5.87 -2.09 -3.00
N ARG A 58 5.43 -3.36 -3.00
CA ARG A 58 5.45 -4.19 -4.22
C ARG A 58 4.55 -3.62 -5.31
N TRP A 59 3.33 -3.24 -4.94
CA TRP A 59 2.36 -2.67 -5.88
C TRP A 59 2.89 -1.36 -6.48
N PHE A 60 3.46 -0.48 -5.66
CA PHE A 60 4.08 0.75 -6.14
C PHE A 60 5.27 0.52 -7.07
N VAL A 61 6.11 -0.49 -6.82
CA VAL A 61 7.20 -0.87 -7.73
C VAL A 61 6.65 -1.28 -9.10
N GLU A 62 5.59 -2.09 -9.13
CA GLU A 62 4.95 -2.56 -10.37
C GLU A 62 4.27 -1.42 -11.14
N VAL A 63 3.56 -0.52 -10.45
CA VAL A 63 2.92 0.66 -11.06
C VAL A 63 3.94 1.65 -11.59
N TYR A 64 5.01 1.90 -10.83
CA TYR A 64 6.09 2.80 -11.24
C TYR A 64 6.84 2.26 -12.47
N HIS A 65 7.06 0.94 -12.54
CA HIS A 65 7.66 0.27 -13.70
C HIS A 65 6.87 0.53 -14.99
N LYS A 66 5.53 0.60 -14.91
CA LYS A 66 4.64 0.83 -16.07
C LYS A 66 4.58 2.30 -16.51
N LYS A 67 5.23 3.24 -15.80
CA LYS A 67 5.16 4.67 -16.11
C LYS A 67 6.04 5.01 -17.32
N GLU A 68 5.51 5.79 -18.28
CA GLU A 68 6.24 6.16 -19.51
C GLU A 68 7.59 6.84 -19.24
N ASN A 69 7.65 7.71 -18.22
CA ASN A 69 8.84 8.46 -17.83
C ASN A 69 9.48 7.90 -16.55
N MET A 70 9.53 6.57 -16.42
CA MET A 70 10.15 5.89 -15.30
C MET A 70 11.68 6.07 -15.33
N ASP A 71 12.26 6.45 -14.18
CA ASP A 71 13.72 6.48 -13.99
C ASP A 71 14.23 5.09 -13.59
N PRO A 72 15.05 4.42 -14.44
CA PRO A 72 15.55 3.08 -14.19
C PRO A 72 16.33 2.94 -12.89
N LEU A 73 17.11 3.96 -12.51
CA LEU A 73 17.92 3.92 -11.29
C LEU A 73 17.04 3.90 -10.05
N ARG A 74 15.96 4.70 -10.04
CA ARG A 74 14.97 4.70 -8.96
C ARG A 74 14.21 3.39 -8.86
N LEU A 75 13.87 2.79 -10.00
CA LEU A 75 13.19 1.50 -10.03
C LEU A 75 14.10 0.39 -9.49
N GLU A 76 15.36 0.37 -9.90
CA GLU A 76 16.34 -0.62 -9.44
C GLU A 76 16.57 -0.50 -7.93
N LEU A 77 16.73 0.73 -7.44
CA LEU A 77 16.86 1.00 -6.01
C LEU A 77 15.63 0.50 -5.23
N ALA A 78 14.42 0.77 -5.71
CA ALA A 78 13.19 0.32 -5.05
C ALA A 78 13.06 -1.21 -5.03
N LYS A 79 13.44 -1.89 -6.12
CA LYS A 79 13.49 -3.35 -6.18
C LYS A 79 14.51 -3.93 -5.20
N LEU A 80 15.69 -3.31 -5.09
CA LEU A 80 16.73 -3.75 -4.18
C LEU A 80 16.28 -3.60 -2.72
N ASP A 81 15.77 -2.44 -2.32
CA ASP A 81 15.25 -2.22 -0.95
C ASP A 81 14.16 -3.24 -0.59
N TYR A 82 13.19 -3.42 -1.49
CA TYR A 82 12.12 -4.39 -1.28
C TYR A 82 12.66 -5.81 -1.08
N ASN A 83 13.59 -6.25 -1.94
CA ASN A 83 14.17 -7.58 -1.86
C ASN A 83 15.03 -7.79 -0.60
N MET A 84 15.78 -6.78 -0.16
CA MET A 84 16.58 -6.85 1.06
C MET A 84 15.69 -7.04 2.29
N VAL A 85 14.64 -6.23 2.42
CA VAL A 85 13.69 -6.33 3.54
C VAL A 85 12.93 -7.66 3.48
N GLN A 86 12.50 -8.09 2.29
CA GLN A 86 11.85 -9.38 2.11
C GLN A 86 12.75 -10.55 2.52
N ALA A 87 14.05 -10.49 2.22
CA ALA A 87 15.00 -11.52 2.62
C ALA A 87 15.13 -11.63 4.15
N THR A 88 15.18 -10.49 4.86
CA THR A 88 15.19 -10.46 6.33
C THR A 88 13.93 -11.09 6.92
N TYR A 89 12.74 -10.74 6.41
CA TYR A 89 11.50 -11.36 6.87
C TYR A 89 11.45 -12.86 6.61
N LEU A 90 11.94 -13.32 5.46
CA LEU A 90 12.00 -14.74 5.15
C LEU A 90 12.92 -15.49 6.13
N GLU A 91 14.07 -14.93 6.46
CA GLU A 91 14.97 -15.50 7.47
C GLU A 91 14.28 -15.61 8.84
N GLU A 92 13.67 -14.52 9.32
CA GLU A 92 12.94 -14.51 10.60
C GLU A 92 11.78 -15.52 10.63
N THR A 93 11.01 -15.63 9.54
CA THR A 93 9.91 -16.58 9.45
C THR A 93 10.41 -18.03 9.41
N ASN A 94 11.51 -18.31 8.71
CA ASN A 94 12.10 -19.65 8.67
C ASN A 94 12.62 -20.08 10.05
N VAL A 95 13.23 -19.16 10.81
CA VAL A 95 13.64 -19.43 12.21
C VAL A 95 12.42 -19.78 13.06
N LYS A 96 11.35 -18.97 12.99
CA LYS A 96 10.11 -19.23 13.75
C LYS A 96 9.45 -20.56 13.37
N VAL A 97 9.45 -20.92 12.09
CA VAL A 97 8.90 -22.20 11.62
C VAL A 97 9.69 -23.36 12.23
N LYS A 98 11.02 -23.26 12.28
CA LYS A 98 11.87 -24.26 12.92
C LYS A 98 11.59 -24.38 14.42
N ASP A 99 11.50 -23.25 15.12
CA ASP A 99 11.22 -23.24 16.57
C ASP A 99 9.86 -23.89 16.89
N ILE A 100 8.85 -23.65 16.04
CA ILE A 100 7.53 -24.28 16.15
C ILE A 100 7.64 -25.80 15.92
N GLN A 101 8.37 -26.24 14.90
CA GLN A 101 8.59 -27.67 14.64
C GLN A 101 9.29 -28.35 15.82
N ASP A 102 10.35 -27.73 16.36
CA ASP A 102 11.09 -28.24 17.51
C ASP A 102 10.20 -28.29 18.76
N THR A 103 9.31 -27.31 18.96
CA THR A 103 8.34 -27.30 20.06
C THR A 103 7.33 -28.44 19.95
N VAL A 104 6.75 -28.66 18.75
CA VAL A 104 5.78 -29.74 18.49
C VAL A 104 6.42 -31.11 18.71
N LEU A 105 7.63 -31.33 18.18
CA LEU A 105 8.37 -32.57 18.37
C LEU A 105 8.66 -32.85 19.85
N ASN A 106 8.94 -31.82 20.65
CA ASN A 106 9.21 -31.97 22.08
C ASN A 106 7.95 -32.18 22.93
N THR A 107 6.75 -31.89 22.41
CA THR A 107 5.48 -32.15 23.12
C THR A 107 4.89 -33.52 22.82
N GLU A 108 5.23 -34.14 21.68
CA GLU A 108 4.75 -35.48 21.30
C GLU A 108 5.57 -36.63 21.92
N VAL A 109 6.70 -36.35 22.57
CA VAL A 109 7.60 -37.34 23.19
C VAL A 109 7.40 -37.41 24.73
N VAL A 110 6.25 -36.98 25.25
CA VAL A 110 5.85 -37.13 26.67
C VAL A 110 4.56 -37.93 26.78
#